data_AF-A0A1A9R2S5-F1
#
_entry.id   AF-A0A1A9R2S5-F1
#
_cell.length_a   1.000
_cell.length_b   1.000
_cell.length_c   1.000
_cell.angle_alpha   90.00
_cell.angle_beta   90.00
_cell.angle_gamma   90.00
#
_symmetry.space_group_name_H-M   'P 1'
#
loop_
_entity.id
_entity.type
_entity.pdbx_description
1 polymer ?
#
loop_
_entity_poly.entity_id
_entity_poly.type
_entity_poly.pdbx_seq_one_letter_code
_entity_poly.pdbx_strand_id
1 'polypeptide(L)' 'MTQSAQQMFDLHREILDRAVAATYGRDFWTPYPESMRKYPEDAVKAAPSNNPAANASLCNQAFVANRFVVVQSRRHGQSN' A
#
# COMPACT_ATOMS: atom_id res chain seq x y z
N MET A 1 5.88 -13.60 -13.41
CA MET A 1 5.19 -14.88 -13.19
C MET A 1 4.02 -14.62 -12.27
N THR A 2 2.80 -14.63 -12.78
CA THR A 2 1.58 -14.50 -11.97
C THR A 2 1.40 -15.77 -11.15
N GLN A 3 1.60 -15.66 -9.83
CA GLN A 3 1.30 -16.77 -8.92
C GLN A 3 -0.22 -16.96 -8.90
N SER A 4 -0.67 -18.19 -9.12
CA SER A 4 -2.10 -18.51 -9.13
C SER A 4 -2.71 -18.30 -7.73
N ALA A 5 -4.02 -17.99 -7.69
CA ALA A 5 -4.73 -17.78 -6.43
C ALA A 5 -4.61 -18.98 -5.48
N GLN A 6 -4.62 -20.19 -6.02
CA GLN A 6 -4.47 -21.43 -5.25
C GLN A 6 -3.10 -21.51 -4.55
N GLN A 7 -2.03 -21.16 -5.24
CA GLN A 7 -0.68 -21.14 -4.66
C GLN A 7 -0.56 -20.13 -3.51
N MET A 8 -1.19 -18.96 -3.63
CA MET A 8 -1.24 -17.99 -2.54
C MET A 8 -2.04 -18.50 -1.36
N PHE A 9 -3.18 -19.16 -1.61
CA PHE A 9 -3.99 -19.74 -0.56
C PHE A 9 -3.22 -20.81 0.21
N ASP A 10 -2.56 -21.73 -0.51
CA ASP A 10 -1.80 -22.81 0.10
C ASP A 10 -0.59 -22.31 0.89
N LEU A 11 0.10 -21.27 0.41
CA LEU A 11 1.21 -20.64 1.13
C LEU A 11 0.79 -20.05 2.49
N HIS A 12 -0.44 -19.53 2.61
CA HIS A 12 -0.89 -18.81 3.80
C HIS A 12 -1.92 -19.58 4.63
N ARG A 13 -2.20 -20.83 4.28
CA ARG A 13 -3.26 -21.65 4.87
C ARG A 13 -3.20 -21.68 6.40
N GLU A 14 -2.02 -21.93 6.97
CA GLU A 14 -1.85 -22.00 8.43
C GLU A 14 -2.18 -20.68 9.15
N ILE A 15 -1.80 -19.53 8.56
CA ILE A 15 -2.10 -18.21 9.14
C ILE A 15 -3.60 -17.95 9.08
N LEU A 16 -4.24 -18.33 7.97
CA LEU A 16 -5.68 -18.18 7.78
C LEU A 16 -6.47 -19.05 8.77
N ASP A 17 -6.06 -20.31 8.97
CA ASP A 17 -6.71 -21.21 9.93
C ASP A 17 -6.64 -20.66 11.37
N ARG A 18 -5.49 -20.09 11.76
CA ARG A 18 -5.35 -19.42 13.07
C ARG A 18 -6.20 -18.16 13.18
N ALA A 19 -6.31 -17.36 12.12
CA ALA A 19 -7.15 -16.16 12.10
C ALA A 19 -8.63 -16.51 12.29
N VAL A 20 -9.09 -17.58 11.64
CA VAL A 20 -10.45 -18.10 11.80
C VAL A 20 -10.68 -18.54 13.25
N ALA A 21 -9.76 -19.32 13.82
CA ALA A 21 -9.87 -19.78 15.21
C ALA A 21 -9.94 -18.61 16.22
N ALA A 22 -9.06 -17.61 16.07
CA ALA A 22 -9.06 -16.41 16.92
C ALA A 22 -10.37 -15.61 16.81
N THR A 23 -10.94 -15.53 15.61
CA THR A 23 -12.22 -14.85 15.37
C THR A 23 -13.37 -15.55 16.11
N TYR A 24 -13.40 -16.89 16.07
CA TYR A 24 -14.39 -17.68 16.81
C TYR A 24 -14.20 -17.56 18.34
N GLY A 25 -12.96 -17.55 18.82
CA GLY A 25 -12.65 -17.36 20.25
C GLY A 25 -12.85 -15.93 20.76
N ARG A 26 -12.90 -14.95 19.84
CA ARG A 26 -12.80 -13.50 20.14
C ARG A 26 -11.54 -13.15 20.96
N ASP A 27 -10.48 -13.91 20.74
CA ASP A 27 -9.20 -13.72 21.41
C ASP A 27 -8.39 -12.61 20.75
N PHE A 28 -7.51 -11.98 21.53
CA PHE A 28 -6.54 -11.05 20.98
C PHE A 28 -5.43 -11.82 20.25
N TRP A 29 -5.38 -11.69 18.92
CA TRP A 29 -4.37 -12.35 18.09
C TRP A 29 -4.00 -11.49 16.86
N THR A 30 -2.70 -11.40 16.58
CA THR A 30 -2.16 -10.87 15.33
C THR A 30 -0.93 -11.68 14.93
N PRO A 31 -0.78 -12.06 13.64
CA PRO A 31 0.45 -12.69 13.15
C PRO A 31 1.57 -11.65 12.95
N TYR A 32 1.23 -10.35 12.94
CA TYR A 32 2.16 -9.26 12.68
C TYR A 32 2.54 -8.57 14.00
N PRO A 33 3.84 -8.55 14.35
CA PRO A 33 4.31 -7.81 15.51
C PRO A 33 3.99 -6.31 15.41
N GLU A 34 3.39 -5.75 16.47
CA GLU A 34 3.11 -4.31 16.55
C GLU A 34 4.37 -3.49 16.85
N SER A 35 5.35 -4.07 17.55
CA SER A 35 6.60 -3.39 17.85
C SER A 35 7.54 -3.44 16.65
N MET A 36 7.95 -2.25 16.19
CA MET A 36 8.97 -2.10 15.14
C MET A 36 10.29 -2.80 15.49
N ARG A 37 10.58 -3.00 16.77
CA ARG A 37 11.80 -3.68 17.26
C ARG A 37 11.90 -5.14 16.84
N LYS A 38 10.79 -5.78 16.43
CA LYS A 38 10.81 -7.16 15.94
C LYS A 38 11.21 -7.28 14.46
N TYR A 39 11.31 -6.15 13.74
CA TYR A 39 11.70 -6.14 12.34
C TYR A 39 13.19 -5.80 12.20
N PRO A 40 13.87 -6.24 11.12
CA PRO A 40 15.26 -5.85 10.86
C PRO A 40 15.40 -4.33 10.77
N GLU A 41 16.42 -3.77 11.43
CA GLU A 41 16.58 -2.31 11.53
C GLU A 41 16.70 -1.62 10.17
N ASP A 42 17.39 -2.23 9.20
CA ASP A 42 17.51 -1.70 7.85
C ASP A 42 16.15 -1.62 7.14
N ALA A 43 15.28 -2.61 7.37
CA ALA A 43 13.93 -2.62 6.81
C ALA A 43 13.06 -1.53 7.47
N VAL A 44 13.18 -1.33 8.78
CA VAL A 44 12.47 -0.25 9.51
C VAL A 44 12.93 1.11 9.01
N LYS A 45 14.24 1.31 8.86
CA LYS A 45 14.82 2.58 8.40
C LYS A 45 14.46 2.88 6.95
N ALA A 46 14.39 1.86 6.10
CA ALA A 46 14.01 2.00 4.70
C ALA A 46 12.49 2.09 4.48
N ALA A 47 11.66 1.69 5.45
CA ALA A 47 10.20 1.63 5.29
C ALA A 47 9.57 2.95 4.76
N PRO A 48 9.94 4.16 5.24
CA PRO A 48 9.39 5.41 4.70
C PRO A 48 9.75 5.65 3.22
N SER A 49 10.91 5.16 2.79
CA SER A 49 11.44 5.33 1.44
C SER A 49 11.05 4.21 0.47
N ASN A 50 10.57 3.06 0.95
CA ASN A 50 10.27 1.89 0.11
C ASN A 50 8.90 1.97 -0.56
N ASN A 51 8.09 2.98 -0.26
CA ASN A 51 6.82 3.23 -0.94
C ASN A 51 6.60 4.71 -1.28
N PRO A 52 7.48 5.34 -2.08
CA PRO A 52 7.34 6.75 -2.43
C PRO A 52 6.10 6.98 -3.31
N ALA A 53 5.71 5.97 -4.09
CA ALA A 53 4.50 5.94 -4.90
C ALA A 53 3.22 6.02 -4.07
N ALA A 54 3.04 5.21 -3.02
CA ALA A 54 1.83 5.28 -2.19
C ALA A 54 1.82 6.53 -1.29
N ASN A 55 2.99 7.01 -0.83
CA ASN A 55 3.03 8.28 -0.11
C ASN A 55 2.64 9.44 -1.04
N ALA A 56 3.11 9.44 -2.29
CA ALA A 56 2.72 10.41 -3.29
C ALA A 56 1.24 10.28 -3.68
N SER A 57 0.65 9.09 -3.71
CA SER A 57 -0.78 8.91 -4.01
C SER A 57 -1.70 9.50 -2.93
N LEU A 58 -1.26 9.49 -1.66
CA LEU A 58 -1.99 10.11 -0.55
C LEU A 58 -1.92 11.64 -0.55
N CYS A 59 -0.79 12.21 -1.00
CA CYS A 59 -0.52 13.64 -0.90
C CYS A 59 -0.59 14.40 -2.24
N ASN A 60 -0.61 13.70 -3.37
CA ASN A 60 -0.64 14.28 -4.70
C ASN A 60 -1.60 13.52 -5.62
N GLN A 61 -2.76 14.11 -5.86
CA GLN A 61 -3.79 13.55 -6.73
C GLN A 61 -3.32 13.36 -8.18
N ALA A 62 -2.28 14.07 -8.63
CA ALA A 62 -1.68 13.87 -9.95
C ALA A 62 -0.97 12.52 -10.10
N PHE A 63 -0.56 11.88 -8.99
CA PHE A 63 -0.02 10.52 -9.01
C PHE A 63 -1.08 9.50 -9.45
N VAL A 64 -2.35 9.71 -9.08
CA VAL A 64 -3.48 8.81 -9.41
C VAL A 64 -4.18 9.24 -10.71
N ALA A 65 -4.33 10.55 -10.92
CA ALA A 65 -5.27 11.11 -11.89
C ALA A 65 -4.60 11.97 -12.98
N ASN A 66 -3.41 11.60 -13.47
CA ASN A 66 -2.74 12.29 -14.59
C ASN A 66 -3.53 12.27 -15.93
N ARG A 67 -4.81 11.89 -15.91
CA ARG A 67 -5.71 11.87 -17.07
C ARG A 67 -6.56 13.14 -17.21
N PHE A 68 -6.65 13.99 -16.19
CA PHE A 68 -7.44 15.23 -16.24
C PHE A 68 -6.62 16.43 -15.73
N VAL A 69 -5.79 17.01 -16.61
CA VAL A 69 -5.17 18.31 -16.35
C VAL A 69 -5.90 19.35 -17.20
N VAL A 70 -6.48 20.38 -16.57
CA VAL A 70 -7.05 21.52 -17.29
C VAL A 70 -5.90 22.40 -17.75
N VAL A 71 -5.54 22.32 -19.03
CA VAL A 71 -4.60 23.27 -19.64
C VAL A 71 -5.39 24.54 -19.99
N GLN A 72 -5.21 25.58 -19.18
CA GLN A 72 -5.76 26.90 -19.51
C GLN A 72 -4.88 27.56 -20.59
N SER A 73 -5.35 27.56 -21.84
CA SER A 73 -4.67 28.30 -22.92
C SER A 73 -4.89 29.80 -22.72
N ARG A 74 -3.82 30.56 -22.49
CA ARG A 74 -3.87 32.02 -22.59
C ARG A 74 -3.46 32.43 -24.00
N ARG A 75 -4.44 32.84 -24.81
CA ARG A 75 -4.16 33.61 -26.03
C ARG A 75 -3.90 35.05 -25.59
N HIS A 76 -2.69 35.54 -25.85
CA HIS A 76 -2.41 36.97 -25.74
C HIS A 76 -3.18 37.66 -26.87
N GLY A 77 -4.15 38.50 -26.51
CA GLY A 77 -4.80 39.38 -27.48
C GLY A 77 -3.74 40.32 -28.04
N GLN A 78 -3.56 40.31 -29.37
CA GLN A 78 -2.69 41.30 -29.99
C GLN A 78 -3.30 42.68 -29.73
N SER A 79 -2.52 43.57 -29.11
CA SER A 79 -2.85 45.00 -29.07
C SER A 79 -2.61 45.59 -30.45
N ASN A 80 -3.51 46.50 -30.86
CA ASN A 80 -3.52 47.25 -32.13
C ASN A 80 -2.14 47.74 -32.60
#